data_AF-A0A2E2VTV9-F1
#
_entry.id   AF-A0A2E2VTV9-F1
#
_cell.length_a   1.000
_cell.length_b   1.000
_cell.length_c   1.000
_cell.angle_alpha   90.00
_cell.angle_beta   90.00
_cell.angle_gamma   90.00
#
_symmetry.space_group_name_H-M   'P 1'
#
loop_
_entity.id
_entity.type
_entity.pdbx_description
1 polymer ?
#
loop_
_entity_poly.entity_id
_entity_poly.type
_entity_poly.pdbx_seq_one_letter_code
_entity_poly.pdbx_strand_id
1 'polypeptide(L)' 'MGGKLMMCRKEVIFTPGQLVGAIRAHGLPITLEAAGSGVETCISSVFQVARKSRRILQVAQVMGNGLVIND' A
#
# COMPACT_ATOMS: atom_id res chain seq x y z
N MET A 1 -29.17 -8.63 -9.12
CA MET A 1 -27.91 -7.96 -9.49
C MET A 1 -27.75 -6.75 -8.60
N GLY A 2 -26.87 -6.80 -7.60
CA GLY A 2 -26.59 -5.67 -6.71
C GLY A 2 -25.12 -5.78 -6.32
N GLY A 3 -24.30 -4.90 -6.88
CA GLY A 3 -22.84 -4.98 -6.86
C GLY A 3 -22.29 -5.18 -5.45
N LYS A 4 -21.46 -6.20 -5.30
CA LYS A 4 -20.61 -6.37 -4.14
C LYS A 4 -19.65 -5.18 -4.15
N LEU A 5 -19.97 -4.15 -3.35
CA LEU A 5 -19.07 -3.03 -3.09
C LEU A 5 -17.78 -3.63 -2.55
N MET A 6 -16.77 -3.71 -3.42
CA MET A 6 -15.40 -4.03 -3.09
C MET A 6 -14.97 -2.95 -2.10
N MET A 7 -14.98 -3.29 -0.81
CA MET A 7 -14.64 -2.38 0.28
C MET A 7 -13.14 -2.13 0.23
N CYS A 8 -12.65 -1.25 -0.66
CA CYS A 8 -11.25 -0.86 -0.68
C CYS A 8 -10.88 -0.26 0.69
N ARG A 9 -10.25 -1.06 1.56
CA ARG A 9 -9.82 -0.60 2.88
C ARG A 9 -8.60 0.30 2.70
N LYS A 10 -8.79 1.61 2.85
CA LYS A 10 -7.70 2.61 2.81
C LYS A 10 -7.04 2.75 4.18
N GLU A 11 -5.83 2.21 4.33
CA GLU A 11 -4.99 2.47 5.51
C GLU A 11 -3.80 3.37 5.15
N VAL A 12 -3.59 4.43 5.93
CA VAL A 12 -2.44 5.33 5.77
C VAL A 12 -1.31 4.91 6.72
N ILE A 13 -0.17 4.54 6.14
CA ILE A 13 1.00 4.01 6.83
C ILE A 13 2.15 5.02 6.74
N PHE A 14 2.70 5.42 7.88
CA PHE A 14 3.80 6.40 7.93
C PHE A 14 5.17 5.77 8.16
N THR A 15 5.21 4.49 8.57
CA THR A 15 6.45 3.83 8.95
C THR A 15 6.62 2.46 8.26
N PRO A 16 7.85 2.04 7.92
CA PRO A 16 8.11 0.73 7.32
C PRO A 16 7.64 -0.45 8.18
N GLY A 17 7.71 -0.31 9.51
CA GLY A 17 7.30 -1.36 10.44
C GLY A 17 5.79 -1.64 10.40
N GLN A 18 4.99 -0.58 10.36
CA GLN A 18 3.53 -0.69 10.21
C GLN A 18 3.15 -1.27 8.85
N LEU A 19 3.90 -0.94 7.80
CA LEU A 19 3.62 -1.41 6.45
C LEU A 19 3.65 -2.93 6.35
N VAL A 20 4.69 -3.58 6.87
CA VAL A 20 4.78 -5.06 6.80
C VAL A 20 3.65 -5.72 7.57
N GLY A 21 3.25 -5.15 8.72
CA GLY A 21 2.11 -5.62 9.49
C GLY A 21 0.80 -5.49 8.73
N ALA A 22 0.55 -4.34 8.12
CA ALA A 22 -0.65 -4.08 7.34
C ALA A 22 -0.72 -4.99 6.08
N ILE A 23 0.37 -5.14 5.34
CA ILE A 23 0.43 -6.06 4.19
C ILE A 23 0.06 -7.49 4.59
N ARG A 24 0.53 -7.96 5.76
CA ARG A 24 0.17 -9.29 6.28
C ARG A 24 -1.29 -9.38 6.70
N ALA A 25 -1.88 -8.30 7.21
CA ALA A 25 -3.28 -8.25 7.65
C ALA A 25 -4.27 -8.19 6.47
N HIS A 26 -3.93 -7.48 5.39
CA HIS A 26 -4.74 -7.41 4.17
C HIS A 26 -4.62 -8.66 3.30
N GLY A 27 -3.46 -9.31 3.30
CA GLY A 27 -3.17 -10.41 2.38
C GLY A 27 -2.62 -9.89 1.05
N LEU A 28 -2.47 -10.77 0.07
CA LEU A 28 -2.00 -10.41 -1.28
C LEU A 28 -3.04 -10.90 -2.30
N PRO A 29 -3.24 -10.20 -3.44
CA PRO A 29 -2.53 -8.99 -3.86
C PRO A 29 -3.05 -7.71 -3.21
N ILE A 30 -2.20 -6.67 -3.14
CA ILE A 30 -2.56 -5.32 -2.69
C ILE A 30 -1.99 -4.27 -3.62
N THR A 31 -2.56 -3.07 -3.59
CA THR A 31 -1.99 -1.88 -4.22
C THR A 31 -1.53 -0.91 -3.14
N LEU A 32 -0.26 -0.54 -3.19
CA LEU A 32 0.28 0.57 -2.40
C LEU A 32 0.25 1.84 -3.23
N GLU A 33 -0.16 2.94 -2.65
CA GLU A 33 -0.13 4.27 -3.26
C GLU A 33 0.68 5.20 -2.35
N ALA A 34 1.56 6.03 -2.92
CA ALA A 34 2.14 7.13 -2.16
C ALA A 34 1.11 8.26 -2.10
N ALA A 35 0.58 8.53 -0.90
CA ALA A 35 -0.58 9.39 -0.72
C ALA A 35 -0.35 10.77 -1.37
N GLY A 36 -1.27 11.21 -2.21
CA GLY A 36 -1.21 12.52 -2.87
C GLY A 36 -0.17 12.63 -4.00
N SER A 37 0.52 11.55 -4.38
CA SER A 37 1.49 11.56 -5.49
C SER A 37 0.92 11.01 -6.81
N GLY A 38 -0.17 10.24 -6.76
CA GLY A 38 -0.68 9.49 -7.92
C GLY A 38 0.21 8.30 -8.33
N VAL A 39 1.30 8.04 -7.61
CA VAL A 39 2.18 6.89 -7.84
C VAL A 39 1.68 5.70 -7.03
N GLU A 40 1.42 4.60 -7.72
CA GLU A 40 1.01 3.33 -7.11
C GLU A 40 1.89 2.16 -7.54
N THR A 41 1.88 1.10 -6.75
CA THR A 41 2.53 -0.16 -7.07
C THR A 41 1.75 -1.34 -6.50
N CYS A 42 1.46 -2.32 -7.35
CA CYS A 42 0.80 -3.54 -6.92
C CYS A 42 1.82 -4.56 -6.39
N ILE A 43 1.53 -5.19 -5.27
CA ILE A 43 2.29 -6.29 -4.69
C ILE A 43 1.43 -7.53 -4.76
N SER A 44 1.84 -8.50 -5.57
CA SER A 44 1.15 -9.79 -5.72
C SER A 44 1.88 -10.96 -5.06
N SER A 45 3.09 -10.72 -4.53
CA SER A 45 3.92 -11.77 -3.91
C SER A 45 4.73 -11.20 -2.75
N VAL A 46 4.92 -12.02 -1.71
CA VAL A 46 5.69 -11.68 -0.50
C VAL A 46 7.12 -11.26 -0.82
N PHE A 47 7.74 -11.83 -1.87
CA PHE A 47 9.10 -11.46 -2.30
C PHE A 47 9.18 -10.03 -2.85
N GLN A 48 8.07 -9.50 -3.37
CA GLN A 48 8.01 -8.14 -3.89
C GLN A 48 7.82 -7.11 -2.79
N VAL A 49 7.33 -7.52 -1.60
CA VAL A 49 6.96 -6.63 -0.49
C VAL A 49 8.10 -5.68 -0.15
N ALA A 50 9.26 -6.20 0.25
CA ALA A 50 10.38 -5.36 0.70
C ALA A 50 10.84 -4.36 -0.38
N ARG A 51 11.00 -4.83 -1.62
CA ARG A 51 11.50 -4.03 -2.74
C ARG A 51 10.51 -2.95 -3.18
N LYS A 52 9.24 -3.32 -3.40
CA LYS A 52 8.21 -2.39 -3.88
C LYS A 52 7.81 -1.39 -2.79
N SER A 53 7.64 -1.87 -1.55
CA SER A 53 7.37 -1.04 -0.38
C SER A 53 8.43 0.04 -0.17
N ARG A 54 9.72 -0.32 -0.22
CA ARG A 54 10.80 0.65 -0.06
C ARG A 54 10.77 1.73 -1.13
N ARG A 55 10.53 1.34 -2.39
CA ARG A 55 10.50 2.28 -3.51
C ARG A 55 9.36 3.28 -3.39
N ILE A 56 8.16 2.82 -3.04
CA ILE A 56 7.01 3.71 -2.90
C ILE A 56 7.08 4.55 -1.62
N LEU A 57 7.64 4.01 -0.54
CA LEU A 57 7.88 4.75 0.69
C LEU A 57 8.85 5.93 0.45
N GLN A 58 9.88 5.74 -0.37
CA GLN A 58 10.78 6.84 -0.75
C GLN A 58 10.02 7.98 -1.46
N VAL A 59 9.07 7.64 -2.34
CA VAL A 59 8.22 8.65 -3.00
C VAL A 59 7.35 9.38 -1.97
N ALA A 60 6.69 8.63 -1.10
CA ALA A 60 5.85 9.21 -0.04
C ALA A 60 6.64 10.12 0.90
N GLN A 61 7.86 9.72 1.29
CA GLN A 61 8.75 10.50 2.16
C GLN A 61 9.21 11.82 1.54
N VAL A 62 9.53 11.83 0.24
CA VAL A 62 9.90 13.08 -0.47
C VAL A 62 8.74 14.08 -0.46
N MET A 63 7.50 13.58 -0.48
CA MET A 63 6.29 14.40 -0.44
C MET A 63 5.84 14.78 0.98
N GLY A 64 6.48 14.26 2.04
CA GLY A 64 6.03 14.43 3.42
C GLY A 64 4.74 13.65 3.76
N ASN A 65 4.41 12.63 2.98
CA ASN A 65 3.15 11.88 3.06
C ASN A 65 3.37 10.42 3.50
N GLY A 66 2.27 9.76 3.88
CA GLY A 66 2.23 8.31 4.14
C GLY A 66 1.94 7.47 2.88
N LEU A 67 1.89 6.15 3.06
CA LEU A 67 1.45 5.19 2.05
C LEU A 67 -0.01 4.81 2.28
N VAL A 68 -0.80 4.70 1.22
CA VAL A 68 -2.15 4.13 1.26
C VAL A 68 -2.10 2.68 0.80
N ILE A 69 -2.69 1.77 1.55
CA ILE A 69 -2.98 0.41 1.06
C ILE A 69 -4.39 0.40 0.49
N ASN A 70 -4.58 -0.19 -0.68
CA ASN A 70 -5.87 -0.49 -1.29
C ASN A 70 -5.95 -2.01 -1.54
N ASP A 71 -7.00 -2.67 -1.05
CA ASP A 71 -7.36 -4.06 -1.39
C ASP A 71 -8.38 -4.15 -2.53
#